data_AF-X8E265-F1
#
_entry.id   AF-X8E265-F1
#
_cell.length_a   1.000
_cell.length_b   1.000
_cell.length_c   1.000
_cell.angle_alpha   90.00
_cell.angle_beta   90.00
_cell.angle_gamma   90.00
#
_symmetry.space_group_name_H-M   'P 1'
#
loop_
_entity.id
_entity.type
_entity.pdbx_description
1 polymer ?
#
loop_
_entity_poly.entity_id
_entity_poly.type
_entity_poly.pdbx_seq_one_letter_code
_entity_poly.pdbx_strand_id
1 'polypeptide(L)' 'MHLDGAFSLYLPVLALLEPHLKTNALILAENGTESYLNYVRDPGHGYVSLPTHVQQARGNEVSLFTR' A
#
# COMPACT_ATOMS: atom_id res chain seq x y z
N MET A 1 4.18 -5.84 -5.69
CA MET A 1 4.85 -4.58 -6.09
C MET A 1 5.55 -3.98 -4.90
N HIS A 2 6.63 -3.24 -5.13
CA HIS A 2 7.41 -2.57 -4.08
C HIS A 2 7.39 -1.06 -4.33
N LEU A 3 6.95 -0.29 -3.32
CA LEU A 3 6.93 1.17 -3.31
C LEU A 3 8.01 1.67 -2.35
N ASP A 4 9.14 2.10 -2.91
CA ASP A 4 10.32 2.58 -2.17
C ASP A 4 11.00 3.73 -2.95
N GLY A 5 10.25 4.82 -3.11
CA GLY A 5 10.66 5.92 -3.98
C GLY A 5 10.06 7.25 -3.55
N ALA A 6 9.51 8.01 -4.49
CA ALA A 6 8.84 9.27 -4.15
C ALA A 6 7.52 9.01 -3.41
N PHE A 7 7.50 9.22 -2.08
CA PHE A 7 6.38 8.88 -1.19
C PHE A 7 5.06 9.55 -1.60
N SER A 8 5.11 10.75 -2.18
CA SER A 8 3.95 11.48 -2.69
C SER A 8 3.28 10.80 -3.89
N LEU A 9 3.97 9.88 -4.56
CA LEU A 9 3.47 9.19 -5.75
C LEU A 9 2.91 7.80 -5.46
N TYR A 10 2.96 7.31 -4.22
CA TYR A 10 2.54 5.93 -3.90
C TYR A 10 1.08 5.68 -4.26
N LEU A 11 0.18 6.58 -3.84
CA LEU A 11 -1.25 6.45 -4.14
C LEU A 11 -1.55 6.65 -5.64
N PRO A 12 -1.02 7.68 -6.33
CA PRO A 12 -1.16 7.79 -7.79
C PRO A 12 -0.66 6.57 -8.56
N VAL A 13 0.50 6.01 -8.19
CA VAL A 13 1.07 4.83 -8.84
C VAL A 13 0.22 3.59 -8.55
N LEU A 14 -0.23 3.41 -7.30
CA LEU A 14 -1.13 2.31 -6.94
C LEU A 14 -2.41 2.37 -7.78
N ALA A 15 -3.03 3.54 -7.91
CA ALA A 15 -4.25 3.71 -8.70
C ALA A 15 -4.08 3.35 -10.18
N LEU A 16 -2.90 3.62 -10.77
CA LEU A 16 -2.59 3.21 -12.15
C LEU A 16 -2.41 1.70 -12.29
N LEU A 17 -1.88 1.05 -11.25
CA LEU A 17 -1.59 -0.38 -11.26
C LEU A 17 -2.77 -1.24 -10.78
N GLU A 18 -3.67 -0.70 -9.97
CA GLU A 18 -4.80 -1.41 -9.35
C GLU A 18 -5.65 -2.22 -10.35
N PRO A 19 -6.02 -1.69 -11.54
CA PRO A 19 -6.76 -2.46 -12.54
C PRO A 19 -6.02 -3.68 -13.10
N HIS A 20 -4.70 -3.76 -12.88
CA HIS A 20 -3.82 -4.81 -13.38
C HIS A 20 -3.35 -5.75 -12.26
N LEU A 21 -3.73 -5.49 -11.00
CA LEU A 21 -3.39 -6.35 -9.88
C LEU A 21 -4.21 -7.63 -9.94
N LYS A 22 -3.54 -8.76 -9.73
CA LYS A 22 -4.22 -10.04 -9.48
C LYS A 22 -4.64 -10.09 -8.02
N THR A 23 -5.74 -10.77 -7.71
CA THR A 23 -6.09 -11.14 -6.34
C THR A 23 -4.89 -11.81 -5.66
N ASN A 24 -4.65 -11.46 -4.39
CA ASN A 24 -3.49 -11.83 -3.59
C ASN A 24 -2.16 -11.19 -4.05
N ALA A 25 -2.19 -10.17 -4.91
CA ALA A 25 -1.00 -9.37 -5.18
C ALA A 25 -0.50 -8.75 -3.87
N LEU A 26 0.78 -9.01 -3.55
CA LEU A 26 1.46 -8.44 -2.39
C LEU A 26 2.00 -7.05 -2.75
N ILE A 27 1.71 -6.07 -1.91
CA ILE A 27 2.23 -4.71 -1.97
C ILE A 27 3.08 -4.49 -0.72
N LEU A 28 4.33 -4.08 -0.93
CA LEU A 28 5.23 -3.63 0.12
C LEU A 28 5.44 -2.14 -0.08
N ALA A 29 5.17 -1.34 0.95
CA ALA A 29 5.38 0.11 0.89
C ALA A 29 6.24 0.58 2.06
N GLU A 30 7.31 1.31 1.73
CA GLU A 30 8.21 1.93 2.69
C GLU A 30 7.95 3.42 2.82
N ASN A 31 7.95 3.95 4.05
CA ASN A 31 7.73 5.37 4.32
C ASN A 31 6.35 5.90 3.82
N GLY A 32 5.28 5.12 4.03
CA GLY A 32 3.94 5.43 3.53
C GLY A 32 3.38 6.76 4.05
N THR A 33 2.85 7.59 3.14
CA THR A 33 2.15 8.84 3.51
C THR A 33 0.77 8.55 4.10
N GLU A 34 0.21 9.49 4.87
CA GLU A 34 -1.11 9.33 5.47
C GLU A 34 -2.21 9.05 4.42
N SER A 35 -2.17 9.73 3.27
CA SER A 35 -3.13 9.48 2.18
C SER A 35 -3.04 8.07 1.62
N TYR A 36 -1.84 7.55 1.42
CA TYR A 36 -1.62 6.17 0.99
C TYR A 36 -2.09 5.17 2.06
N LEU A 37 -1.70 5.38 3.32
CA LEU A 37 -2.03 4.47 4.43
C LEU A 37 -3.54 4.41 4.66
N ASN A 38 -4.22 5.55 4.67
CA ASN A 38 -5.68 5.59 4.82
C ASN A 38 -6.39 4.85 3.68
N TYR A 39 -5.88 4.94 2.46
CA TYR A 39 -6.43 4.22 1.31
C TYR A 39 -6.30 2.70 1.47
N VAL A 40 -5.10 2.18 1.71
CA VAL A 40 -4.87 0.72 1.77
C VAL A 40 -5.37 0.07 3.06
N ARG A 41 -5.60 0.84 4.13
CA ARG A 41 -6.17 0.33 5.40
C ARG A 41 -7.68 0.28 5.41
N ASP A 42 -8.35 0.96 4.49
CA ASP A 42 -9.80 0.82 4.31
C ASP A 42 -10.09 -0.45 3.50
N PRO A 43 -10.70 -1.49 4.10
CA PRO A 43 -11.07 -2.71 3.37
C PRO A 43 -12.06 -2.44 2.22
N GLY A 44 -12.78 -1.31 2.28
CA GLY A 44 -13.63 -0.79 1.22
C GLY A 44 -12.87 -0.40 -0.06
N HIS A 45 -11.54 -0.41 -0.09
CA HIS A 45 -10.72 -0.28 -1.30
C HIS A 45 -10.16 -1.62 -1.82
N GLY A 46 -10.50 -2.76 -1.19
CA GLY A 46 -10.06 -4.07 -1.68
C GLY A 46 -8.65 -4.45 -1.24
N TYR A 47 -8.25 -4.01 -0.05
CA TYR A 47 -6.97 -4.35 0.55
C TYR A 47 -7.15 -4.93 1.95
N VAL A 48 -6.27 -5.86 2.31
CA VAL A 48 -6.00 -6.24 3.71
C VAL A 48 -4.60 -5.79 4.01
N SER A 49 -4.44 -4.89 4.99
CA SER A 49 -3.16 -4.24 5.30
C SER A 49 -2.75 -4.45 6.74
N LEU A 50 -1.45 -4.64 6.94
CA LEU A 50 -0.82 -4.77 8.25
C LEU A 50 0.44 -3.89 8.33
N PRO A 51 0.58 -3.05 9.37
CA PRO A 51 1.79 -2.27 9.54
C PRO A 51 2.94 -3.21 9.90
N THR A 52 4.12 -2.92 9.39
CA THR A 52 5.31 -3.67 9.80
C THR A 52 5.85 -3.14 11.14
N HIS A 53 6.46 -4.04 11.91
CA HIS A 53 7.15 -3.68 13.15
C HIS A 53 8.56 -3.10 12.90
N VAL A 54 9.03 -3.07 11.66
CA VAL A 54 10.34 -2.53 11.30
C VAL A 54 10.23 -1.01 11.22
N GLN A 55 10.88 -0.31 12.16
CA GLN A 55 10.91 1.15 12.23
C GLN A 55 9.50 1.77 12.15
N GLN A 56 8.61 1.38 13.07
CA GLN A 56 7.17 1.69 13.07
C GLN A 56 6.80 3.14 12.75
N ALA A 57 7.63 4.11 13.17
CA ALA A 57 7.41 5.53 12.90
C ALA A 57 7.46 5.93 11.41
N ARG A 58 7.95 5.04 10.53
CA ARG A 58 8.03 5.30 9.09
C ARG A 58 6.74 4.99 8.34
N GLY A 59 5.77 4.28 8.94
CA GLY A 59 4.55 3.93 8.20
C GLY A 59 4.80 2.88 7.10
N ASN A 60 5.68 1.92 7.40
CA ASN A 60 5.92 0.76 6.53
C ASN A 60 4.73 -0.19 6.60
N GLU A 61 4.17 -0.58 5.45
CA GLU A 61 2.91 -1.33 5.35
C GLU A 61 3.06 -2.53 4.40
N VAL A 62 2.43 -3.64 4.77
CA VAL A 62 2.25 -4.81 3.91
C VAL A 62 0.78 -4.94 3.60
N SER A 63 0.44 -4.95 2.32
CA SER A 63 -0.95 -5.06 1.87
C SER A 63 -1.12 -6.21 0.89
N LEU A 64 -2.26 -6.90 0.97
CA LEU A 64 -2.73 -7.84 -0.04
C LEU A 64 -3.93 -7.24 -0.76
N PHE A 65 -3.91 -7.26 -2.09
CA PHE A 65 -5.07 -6.92 -2.91
C PHE A 65 -6.08 -8.09 -2.90
N THR A 66 -7.35 -7.80 -2.66
CA THR A 66 -8.39 -8.81 -2.43
C THR A 66 -9.55 -8.79 -3.43
N ARG A 67 -9.51 -7.90 -4.42
CA ARG A 67 -10.50 -7.84 -5.50
C ARG A 67 -10.07 -8.65 -6.72
#